data_AF-A0A7Y5ELJ0-F1
#
_entry.id   AF-A0A7Y5ELJ0-F1
#
_cell.length_a   1.000
_cell.length_b   1.000
_cell.length_c   1.000
_cell.angle_alpha   90.00
_cell.angle_beta   90.00
_cell.angle_gamma   90.00
#
_symmetry.space_group_name_H-M   'P 1'
#
loop_
_entity.id
_entity.type
_entity.pdbx_description
1 polymer ?
#
loop_
_entity_poly.entity_id
_entity_poly.type
_entity_poly.pdbx_seq_one_letter_code
_entity_poly.pdbx_strand_id
1 'polypeptide(L)'
;MEAADDFCYAIIDLEDGISMGILSWSEVYKIIEPALDKTDIEEFEKSFATLSNGRKMSILRGLIIQKFVDAGAKAFIDNQHDFLNGDIFKSKKDLISLCSPEVKEAVNAAKDLAKSKLFKHPRKIELEIGAYNTLATLLENIIEAIVEYIDNTGDDKNISSKSKRILDLVGRDTFSPEVRAYIKAENKDKNIATYHGIMRGLDFICGMTDHYANYLAQQFNGMGIFR
;
A
#
# COMPACT_ATOMS: atom_id res chain seq x y z
N MET A 1 -3.86 15.35 -0.10
CA MET A 1 -3.54 14.01 -0.62
C MET A 1 -3.93 12.96 0.42
N GLU A 2 -3.34 12.97 1.62
CA GLU A 2 -3.68 12.06 2.73
C GLU A 2 -5.20 11.92 2.98
N ALA A 3 -5.92 13.03 3.19
CA ALA A 3 -7.36 12.96 3.43
C ALA A 3 -8.17 12.37 2.27
N ALA A 4 -7.73 12.59 1.02
CA ALA A 4 -8.40 12.00 -0.14
C ALA A 4 -8.22 10.48 -0.14
N ASP A 5 -7.02 10.01 0.21
CA ASP A 5 -6.70 8.59 0.35
C ASP A 5 -7.57 7.94 1.44
N ASP A 6 -7.62 8.55 2.62
CA ASP A 6 -8.44 8.07 3.73
C ASP A 6 -9.93 8.04 3.42
N PHE A 7 -10.47 9.08 2.75
CA PHE A 7 -11.87 9.10 2.32
C PHE A 7 -12.17 8.00 1.30
N CYS A 8 -11.27 7.75 0.34
CA CYS A 8 -11.44 6.69 -0.64
C CYS A 8 -11.43 5.31 0.02
N TYR A 9 -10.41 4.99 0.82
CA TYR A 9 -10.30 3.69 1.48
C TYR A 9 -11.44 3.44 2.48
N ALA A 10 -11.92 4.46 3.17
CA ALA A 10 -13.06 4.31 4.08
C ALA A 10 -14.32 3.76 3.37
N ILE A 11 -14.53 4.04 2.09
CA ILE A 11 -15.73 3.59 1.36
C ILE A 11 -15.45 2.39 0.46
N ILE A 12 -14.32 2.39 -0.26
CA ILE A 12 -13.98 1.33 -1.22
C ILE A 12 -13.81 -0.01 -0.49
N ASP A 13 -13.14 -0.02 0.68
CA ASP A 13 -12.98 -1.24 1.46
C ASP A 13 -14.34 -1.82 1.89
N LEU A 14 -15.32 -0.97 2.24
CA LEU A 14 -16.65 -1.43 2.61
C LEU A 14 -17.43 -2.00 1.40
N GLU A 15 -17.28 -1.38 0.23
CA GLU A 15 -17.88 -1.85 -1.03
C GLU A 15 -17.31 -3.22 -1.43
N ASP A 16 -15.99 -3.39 -1.33
CA ASP A 16 -15.33 -4.67 -1.55
C ASP A 16 -15.75 -5.70 -0.52
N GLY A 17 -15.87 -5.31 0.76
CA GLY A 17 -16.37 -6.16 1.83
C GLY A 17 -17.77 -6.71 1.58
N ILE A 18 -18.67 -5.90 1.01
CA ILE A 18 -20.01 -6.34 0.58
C ILE A 18 -19.90 -7.29 -0.63
N SER A 19 -19.07 -6.94 -1.62
CA SER A 19 -18.91 -7.74 -2.83
C SER A 19 -18.32 -9.12 -2.55
N MET A 20 -17.46 -9.23 -1.54
CA MET A 20 -16.87 -10.48 -1.04
C MET A 20 -17.81 -11.26 -0.10
N GLY A 21 -18.97 -10.70 0.26
CA GLY A 21 -19.91 -11.32 1.20
C GLY A 21 -19.43 -11.33 2.66
N ILE A 22 -18.41 -10.53 3.00
CA ILE A 22 -17.85 -10.41 4.36
C ILE A 22 -18.70 -9.45 5.20
N LEU A 23 -19.21 -8.39 4.58
CA LEU A 23 -20.05 -7.37 5.20
C LEU A 23 -21.47 -7.44 4.67
N SER A 24 -22.43 -7.15 5.54
CA SER A 24 -23.82 -6.92 5.13
C SER A 24 -24.08 -5.44 4.82
N TRP A 25 -25.08 -5.19 3.97
CA TRP A 25 -25.53 -3.83 3.66
C TRP A 25 -25.93 -3.04 4.92
N SER A 26 -26.64 -3.67 5.85
CA SER A 26 -27.11 -3.00 7.08
C SER A 26 -25.97 -2.54 7.98
N GLU A 27 -24.86 -3.29 8.02
CA GLU A 27 -23.69 -2.90 8.80
C GLU A 27 -23.01 -1.66 8.22
N VAL A 28 -22.85 -1.62 6.90
CA VAL A 28 -22.24 -0.48 6.20
C VAL A 28 -23.14 0.74 6.27
N TYR A 29 -24.43 0.59 5.99
CA TYR A 29 -25.38 1.70 5.98
C TYR A 29 -25.45 2.39 7.35
N LYS A 30 -25.52 1.62 8.44
CA LYS A 30 -25.55 2.16 9.81
C LYS A 30 -24.35 3.07 10.15
N ILE A 31 -23.19 2.83 9.54
CA ILE A 31 -21.97 3.63 9.75
C ILE A 31 -22.01 4.93 8.95
N ILE A 32 -22.57 4.87 7.74
CA ILE A 32 -22.50 5.98 6.79
C ILE A 32 -23.71 6.91 6.88
N GLU A 33 -24.89 6.37 7.20
CA GLU A 33 -26.15 7.10 7.34
C GLU A 33 -26.03 8.39 8.18
N PRO A 34 -25.34 8.41 9.35
CA PRO A 34 -25.22 9.61 10.16
C PRO A 34 -24.52 10.79 9.46
N ALA A 35 -23.73 10.54 8.42
CA ALA A 35 -23.01 11.55 7.65
C ALA A 35 -23.75 11.98 6.37
N LEU A 36 -24.90 11.37 6.05
CA LEU A 36 -25.72 11.74 4.90
C LEU A 36 -26.72 12.85 5.27
N ASP A 37 -27.13 13.62 4.28
CA ASP A 37 -28.23 14.57 4.46
C ASP A 37 -29.57 13.82 4.55
N LYS A 38 -30.52 14.38 5.30
CA LYS A 38 -31.88 13.82 5.42
C LYS A 38 -32.58 13.65 4.07
N THR A 39 -32.40 14.60 3.16
CA THR A 39 -32.96 14.54 1.80
C THR A 39 -32.38 13.37 1.01
N ASP A 40 -31.07 13.15 1.13
CA ASP A 40 -30.38 12.04 0.48
C ASP A 40 -30.88 10.72 1.06
N ILE A 41 -31.02 10.61 2.39
CA ILE A 41 -31.57 9.42 3.06
C ILE A 41 -32.98 9.11 2.54
N GLU A 42 -33.88 10.09 2.49
CA GLU A 42 -35.23 9.86 2.01
C GLU A 42 -35.29 9.39 0.55
N GLU A 43 -34.50 10.00 -0.33
CA GLU A 43 -34.41 9.59 -1.73
C GLU A 43 -33.79 8.20 -1.87
N PHE A 44 -32.76 7.93 -1.05
CA PHE A 44 -32.04 6.67 -0.98
C PHE A 44 -32.94 5.53 -0.46
N GLU A 45 -33.79 5.76 0.54
CA GLU A 45 -34.71 4.74 1.05
C GLU A 45 -35.88 4.48 0.10
N LYS A 46 -36.43 5.52 -0.54
CA LYS A 46 -37.53 5.40 -1.51
C LYS A 46 -37.13 4.58 -2.74
N SER A 47 -35.86 4.62 -3.12
CA SER A 47 -35.40 4.11 -4.42
C SER A 47 -34.95 2.63 -4.40
N PHE A 48 -34.83 1.97 -3.24
CA PHE A 48 -33.97 0.76 -3.14
C PHE A 48 -34.59 -0.52 -2.58
N ALA A 49 -35.91 -0.63 -2.43
CA ALA A 49 -36.56 -1.88 -2.00
C ALA A 49 -36.21 -3.09 -2.91
N THR A 50 -35.89 -2.84 -4.20
CA THR A 50 -35.65 -3.89 -5.22
C THR A 50 -34.21 -3.98 -5.71
N LEU A 51 -33.30 -3.16 -5.19
CA LEU A 51 -31.95 -3.01 -5.74
C LEU A 51 -30.91 -3.88 -5.00
N SER A 52 -29.95 -4.40 -5.75
CA SER A 52 -28.86 -5.23 -5.21
C SER A 52 -27.93 -4.43 -4.30
N ASN A 53 -27.28 -5.10 -3.35
CA ASN A 53 -26.34 -4.45 -2.42
C ASN A 53 -25.19 -3.74 -3.14
N GLY A 54 -24.69 -4.29 -4.26
CA GLY A 54 -23.67 -3.63 -5.07
C GLY A 54 -24.17 -2.30 -5.65
N ARG A 55 -25.40 -2.26 -6.18
CA ARG A 55 -25.97 -1.02 -6.73
C ARG A 55 -26.29 0.01 -5.64
N LYS A 56 -26.72 -0.45 -4.46
CA LYS A 56 -26.85 0.40 -3.26
C LYS A 56 -25.52 1.04 -2.90
N MET A 57 -24.43 0.27 -2.86
CA MET A 57 -23.09 0.76 -2.55
C MET A 57 -22.57 1.77 -3.56
N SER A 58 -22.72 1.52 -4.86
CA SER A 58 -22.23 2.46 -5.87
C SER A 58 -22.90 3.83 -5.79
N ILE A 59 -24.16 3.89 -5.35
CA ILE A 59 -24.91 5.14 -5.18
C ILE A 59 -24.56 5.81 -3.86
N LEU A 60 -24.50 5.03 -2.77
CA LEU A 60 -24.02 5.51 -1.47
C LEU A 60 -22.65 6.16 -1.61
N ARG A 61 -21.74 5.54 -2.36
CA ARG A 61 -20.39 6.05 -2.66
C ARG A 61 -20.43 7.44 -3.29
N GLY A 62 -21.32 7.68 -4.26
CA GLY A 62 -21.45 8.99 -4.90
C GLY A 62 -21.88 10.08 -3.92
N LEU A 63 -22.88 9.78 -3.08
CA LEU A 63 -23.41 10.71 -2.08
C LEU A 63 -22.37 11.02 -0.99
N ILE A 64 -21.79 9.98 -0.40
CA ILE A 64 -20.89 10.15 0.75
C ILE A 64 -19.54 10.74 0.37
N ILE A 65 -18.98 10.41 -0.80
CA ILE A 65 -17.70 10.99 -1.23
C ILE A 65 -17.84 12.49 -1.43
N GLN A 66 -18.96 12.97 -1.98
CA GLN A 66 -19.20 14.40 -2.12
C GLN A 66 -19.20 15.09 -0.74
N LYS A 67 -19.90 14.49 0.24
CA LYS A 67 -19.91 14.99 1.62
C LYS A 67 -18.52 15.04 2.25
N PHE A 68 -17.72 13.99 2.07
CA PHE A 68 -16.36 13.92 2.57
C PHE A 68 -15.46 14.99 1.94
N VAL A 69 -15.53 15.16 0.61
CA VAL A 69 -14.78 16.19 -0.11
C VAL A 69 -15.15 17.59 0.38
N ASP A 70 -16.43 17.90 0.50
CA ASP A 70 -16.89 19.21 0.94
C ASP A 70 -16.46 19.51 2.38
N ALA A 71 -16.58 18.53 3.27
CA ALA A 71 -16.12 18.65 4.66
C ALA A 71 -14.61 18.84 4.76
N GLY A 72 -13.82 18.08 3.99
CA GLY A 72 -12.36 18.23 3.95
C GLY A 72 -11.92 19.57 3.38
N ALA A 73 -12.56 20.04 2.31
CA ALA A 73 -12.28 21.35 1.72
C ALA A 73 -12.59 22.48 2.71
N LYS A 74 -13.74 22.41 3.38
CA LYS A 74 -14.12 23.36 4.42
C LYS A 74 -13.14 23.35 5.59
N ALA A 75 -12.81 22.17 6.13
CA ALA A 75 -11.86 22.03 7.23
C ALA A 75 -10.48 22.60 6.87
N PHE A 76 -10.04 22.42 5.62
CA PHE A 76 -8.77 22.97 5.14
C PHE A 76 -8.81 24.50 5.07
N ILE A 77 -9.86 25.08 4.49
CA ILE A 77 -10.01 26.54 4.37
C ILE A 77 -10.08 27.18 5.76
N ASP A 78 -10.88 26.61 6.67
CA ASP A 78 -11.06 27.12 8.02
C ASP A 78 -9.76 27.09 8.85
N ASN A 79 -8.80 26.23 8.51
CA ASN A 79 -7.52 26.04 9.21
C ASN A 79 -6.29 26.33 8.32
N GLN A 80 -6.47 27.06 7.21
CA GLN A 80 -5.44 27.19 6.17
C GLN A 80 -4.11 27.75 6.70
N HIS A 81 -4.17 28.75 7.59
CA HIS A 81 -2.97 29.35 8.17
C HIS A 81 -2.15 28.34 8.97
N ASP A 82 -2.80 27.52 9.79
CA ASP A 82 -2.14 26.51 10.61
C ASP A 82 -1.53 25.40 9.74
N PHE A 83 -2.16 25.05 8.62
CA PHE A 83 -1.60 24.13 7.63
C PHE A 83 -0.35 24.71 6.96
N LEU A 84 -0.40 25.97 6.53
CA LEU A 84 0.73 26.63 5.86
C LEU A 84 1.92 26.85 6.81
N ASN A 85 1.67 27.08 8.10
CA ASN A 85 2.71 27.21 9.13
C ASN A 85 3.21 25.85 9.66
N GLY A 86 2.56 24.75 9.28
CA GLY A 86 2.87 23.40 9.75
C GLY A 86 2.46 23.11 11.19
N ASP A 87 1.61 23.94 11.81
CA ASP A 87 1.21 23.84 13.21
C ASP A 87 0.20 22.70 13.45
N ILE A 88 -0.58 22.35 12.43
CA ILE A 88 -1.47 21.17 12.46
C ILE A 88 -0.66 19.89 12.74
N PHE A 89 0.49 19.72 12.06
CA PHE A 89 1.34 18.54 12.22
C PHE A 89 2.00 18.47 13.60
N LYS A 90 2.40 19.61 14.17
CA LYS A 90 2.93 19.68 15.55
C LYS A 90 1.89 19.22 16.58
N SER A 91 0.63 19.48 16.28
CA SER A 91 -0.52 19.11 17.12
C SER A 91 -0.99 17.67 16.92
N LYS A 92 -0.32 16.88 16.04
CA LYS A 92 -0.70 15.51 15.66
C LYS A 92 -2.16 15.39 15.21
N LYS A 93 -2.69 16.44 14.60
CA LYS A 93 -4.01 16.44 13.98
C LYS A 93 -3.83 16.19 12.48
N ASP A 94 -4.79 15.49 11.90
CA ASP A 94 -4.96 15.36 10.44
C ASP A 94 -6.17 16.18 9.98
N LEU A 95 -6.37 16.28 8.67
CA LEU A 95 -7.49 17.05 8.11
C LEU A 95 -8.85 16.46 8.50
N ILE A 96 -8.98 15.14 8.59
CA ILE A 96 -10.24 14.45 8.91
C ILE A 96 -10.64 14.73 10.36
N SER A 97 -9.67 14.86 11.26
CA SER A 97 -9.89 15.19 12.66
C SER A 97 -10.47 16.59 12.86
N LEU A 98 -10.36 17.46 11.85
CA LEU A 98 -10.89 18.82 11.79
C LEU A 98 -12.21 18.93 11.00
N CYS A 99 -12.64 17.85 10.33
CA CYS A 99 -13.95 17.79 9.69
C CYS A 99 -15.09 17.83 10.72
N SER A 100 -16.32 17.95 10.24
CA SER A 100 -17.50 17.86 11.11
C SER A 100 -17.53 16.51 11.86
N PRO A 101 -18.10 16.46 13.07
CA PRO A 101 -18.17 15.22 13.86
C PRO A 101 -18.73 14.04 13.09
N GLU A 102 -19.77 14.26 12.29
CA GLU A 102 -20.47 13.23 11.52
C GLU A 102 -19.54 12.59 10.49
N VAL A 103 -18.81 13.41 9.72
CA VAL A 103 -17.85 12.93 8.71
C VAL A 103 -16.68 12.21 9.38
N LYS A 104 -16.12 12.82 10.43
CA LYS A 104 -15.02 12.23 11.18
C LYS A 104 -15.40 10.87 11.76
N GLU A 105 -16.56 10.76 12.38
CA GLU A 105 -17.05 9.51 12.98
C GLU A 105 -17.34 8.46 11.93
N ALA A 106 -17.99 8.82 10.82
CA ALA A 106 -18.26 7.89 9.72
C ALA A 106 -16.98 7.30 9.12
N VAL A 107 -15.97 8.14 8.85
CA VAL A 107 -14.67 7.69 8.31
C VAL A 107 -13.95 6.77 9.29
N ASN A 108 -13.88 7.15 10.57
CA ASN A 108 -13.21 6.33 11.59
C ASN A 108 -13.93 4.99 11.80
N ALA A 109 -15.26 5.00 11.91
CA ALA A 109 -16.05 3.78 12.06
C ALA A 109 -15.96 2.86 10.84
N ALA A 110 -15.89 3.44 9.63
CA ALA A 110 -15.67 2.68 8.40
C ALA A 110 -14.30 1.98 8.39
N LYS A 111 -13.24 2.72 8.70
CA LYS A 111 -11.87 2.18 8.82
C LYS A 111 -11.79 1.09 9.90
N ASP A 112 -12.45 1.28 11.03
CA ASP A 112 -12.50 0.29 12.12
C ASP A 112 -13.28 -0.97 11.74
N LEU A 113 -14.40 -0.84 11.01
CA LEU A 113 -15.13 -1.99 10.49
C LEU A 113 -14.27 -2.77 9.48
N ALA A 114 -13.63 -2.09 8.54
CA ALA A 114 -12.72 -2.71 7.58
C ALA A 114 -11.57 -3.45 8.30
N LYS A 115 -10.93 -2.79 9.26
CA LYS A 115 -9.84 -3.38 10.06
C LYS A 115 -10.28 -4.59 10.88
N SER A 116 -11.48 -4.55 11.44
CA SER A 116 -11.99 -5.63 12.30
C SER A 116 -12.46 -6.85 11.52
N LYS A 117 -12.99 -6.67 10.29
CA LYS A 117 -13.61 -7.76 9.52
C LYS A 117 -12.87 -8.12 8.23
N LEU A 118 -12.47 -7.15 7.43
CA LEU A 118 -11.78 -7.42 6.17
C LEU A 118 -10.34 -7.82 6.41
N PHE A 119 -9.62 -7.07 7.26
CA PHE A 119 -8.21 -7.33 7.47
C PHE A 119 -7.93 -8.58 8.29
N LYS A 120 -8.93 -9.09 9.02
CA LYS A 120 -8.86 -10.34 9.76
C LYS A 120 -9.46 -11.52 9.00
N HIS A 121 -9.90 -11.33 7.76
CA HIS A 121 -10.49 -12.39 6.98
C HIS A 121 -9.43 -13.47 6.65
N PRO A 122 -9.69 -14.77 6.84
CA PRO A 122 -8.69 -15.84 6.67
C PRO A 122 -7.96 -15.80 5.32
N ARG A 123 -8.70 -15.58 4.23
CA ARG A 123 -8.12 -15.45 2.88
C ARG A 123 -7.09 -14.31 2.78
N LYS A 124 -7.31 -13.19 3.49
CA LYS A 124 -6.35 -12.08 3.48
C LYS A 124 -5.10 -12.46 4.26
N ILE A 125 -5.26 -13.10 5.42
CA ILE A 125 -4.16 -13.58 6.25
C ILE A 125 -3.28 -14.57 5.48
N GLU A 126 -3.89 -15.53 4.77
CA GLU A 126 -3.18 -16.49 3.92
C GLU A 126 -2.37 -15.78 2.82
N LEU A 127 -2.95 -14.77 2.16
CA LEU A 127 -2.27 -13.96 1.15
C LEU A 127 -1.10 -13.16 1.75
N GLU A 128 -1.28 -12.54 2.92
CA GLU A 128 -0.22 -11.79 3.60
C GLU A 128 0.95 -12.71 3.99
N ILE A 129 0.67 -13.90 4.54
CA ILE A 129 1.71 -14.91 4.85
C ILE A 129 2.47 -15.32 3.57
N GLY A 130 1.75 -15.57 2.47
CA GLY A 130 2.36 -15.87 1.18
C GLY A 130 3.26 -14.75 0.67
N ALA A 131 2.82 -13.49 0.82
CA ALA A 131 3.59 -12.31 0.45
C ALA A 131 4.86 -12.17 1.29
N TYR A 132 4.79 -12.40 2.61
CA TYR A 132 5.97 -12.41 3.49
C TYR A 132 7.02 -13.41 3.03
N ASN A 133 6.63 -14.65 2.73
CA ASN A 133 7.55 -15.68 2.25
C ASN A 133 8.13 -15.35 0.87
N THR A 134 7.32 -14.77 0.00
CA THR A 134 7.74 -14.31 -1.34
C THR A 134 8.84 -13.25 -1.20
N LEU A 135 8.59 -12.22 -0.39
CA LEU A 135 9.55 -11.13 -0.17
C LEU A 135 10.81 -11.63 0.53
N ALA A 136 10.70 -12.50 1.54
CA ALA A 136 11.86 -13.09 2.23
C ALA A 136 12.76 -13.84 1.24
N THR A 137 12.18 -14.71 0.41
CA THR A 137 12.91 -15.45 -0.63
C THR A 137 13.65 -14.48 -1.57
N LEU A 138 12.98 -13.45 -2.07
CA LEU A 138 13.59 -12.49 -3.00
C LEU A 138 14.71 -11.70 -2.33
N LEU A 139 14.47 -11.18 -1.13
CA LEU A 139 15.42 -10.37 -0.36
C LEU A 139 16.67 -11.18 -0.03
N GLU A 140 16.53 -12.38 0.52
CA GLU A 140 17.68 -13.25 0.86
C GLU A 140 18.56 -13.49 -0.37
N ASN A 141 17.97 -13.99 -1.46
CA ASN A 141 18.72 -14.35 -2.66
C ASN A 141 19.38 -13.13 -3.34
N ILE A 142 18.68 -12.00 -3.43
CA ILE A 142 19.18 -10.81 -4.13
C ILE A 142 20.22 -10.07 -3.30
N ILE A 143 19.95 -9.88 -2.00
CA ILE A 143 20.87 -9.15 -1.11
C ILE A 143 22.15 -9.97 -0.91
N GLU A 144 22.06 -11.30 -0.70
CA GLU A 144 23.24 -12.15 -0.61
C GLU A 144 24.11 -12.07 -1.87
N ALA A 145 23.52 -12.13 -3.06
CA ALA A 145 24.26 -12.01 -4.31
C ALA A 145 24.98 -10.66 -4.46
N ILE A 146 24.32 -9.57 -4.06
CA ILE A 146 24.89 -8.22 -4.10
C ILE A 146 26.01 -8.06 -3.08
N VAL A 147 25.81 -8.52 -1.85
CA VAL A 147 26.83 -8.46 -0.79
C VAL A 147 28.02 -9.34 -1.17
N GLU A 148 27.80 -10.55 -1.67
CA GLU A 148 28.88 -11.43 -2.16
C GLU A 148 29.71 -10.76 -3.27
N TYR A 149 29.04 -10.05 -4.20
CA TYR A 149 29.71 -9.29 -5.25
C TYR A 149 30.58 -8.15 -4.71
N ILE A 150 30.06 -7.39 -3.74
CA ILE A 150 30.79 -6.27 -3.13
C ILE A 150 31.94 -6.77 -2.24
N ASP A 151 31.72 -7.83 -1.47
CA ASP A 151 32.74 -8.44 -0.62
C ASP A 151 33.94 -8.94 -1.43
N ASN A 152 33.68 -9.40 -2.66
CA ASN A 152 34.71 -9.82 -3.62
C ASN A 152 35.15 -8.70 -4.57
N THR A 153 34.86 -7.43 -4.24
CA THR A 153 35.30 -6.25 -5.02
C THR A 153 34.92 -6.34 -6.50
N GLY A 154 33.76 -6.92 -6.78
CA GLY A 154 33.24 -7.10 -8.13
C GLY A 154 33.92 -8.20 -8.97
N ASP A 155 34.76 -9.06 -8.36
CA ASP A 155 35.41 -10.16 -9.07
C ASP A 155 34.46 -11.33 -9.28
N ASP A 156 33.98 -11.47 -10.52
CA ASP A 156 33.16 -12.60 -10.95
C ASP A 156 33.80 -13.95 -10.66
N LYS A 157 35.12 -14.09 -10.65
CA LYS A 157 35.74 -15.40 -10.41
C LYS A 157 35.53 -15.89 -8.98
N ASN A 158 35.29 -14.97 -8.03
CA ASN A 158 35.23 -15.27 -6.61
C ASN A 158 33.80 -15.26 -6.04
N ILE A 159 32.77 -15.16 -6.90
CA ILE A 159 31.38 -15.29 -6.48
C ILE A 159 30.73 -16.54 -7.06
N SER A 160 29.69 -17.04 -6.37
CA SER A 160 28.94 -18.22 -6.75
C SER A 160 28.26 -18.07 -8.12
N SER A 161 28.11 -19.18 -8.85
CA SER A 161 27.37 -19.20 -10.12
C SER A 161 25.93 -18.73 -9.98
N LYS A 162 25.31 -18.99 -8.82
CA LYS A 162 23.97 -18.52 -8.49
C LYS A 162 23.94 -16.99 -8.41
N SER A 163 24.85 -16.39 -7.64
CA SER A 163 24.93 -14.94 -7.47
C SER A 163 25.19 -14.21 -8.78
N LYS A 164 26.04 -14.76 -9.66
CA LYS A 164 26.22 -14.21 -11.02
C LYS A 164 24.91 -14.08 -11.78
N ARG A 165 24.10 -15.15 -11.80
CA ARG A 165 22.82 -15.14 -12.51
C ARG A 165 21.81 -14.20 -11.89
N ILE A 166 21.80 -14.08 -10.56
CA ILE A 166 20.95 -13.11 -9.86
C ILE A 166 21.38 -11.68 -10.20
N LEU A 167 22.68 -11.39 -10.23
CA LEU A 167 23.21 -10.07 -10.62
C LEU A 167 22.91 -9.74 -12.09
N ASP A 168 22.92 -10.74 -12.98
CA ASP A 168 22.51 -10.57 -14.38
C ASP A 168 21.02 -10.19 -14.48
N LEU A 169 20.17 -10.74 -13.60
CA LEU A 169 18.74 -10.39 -13.52
C LEU A 169 18.52 -8.97 -12.97
N VAL A 170 19.23 -8.61 -11.90
CA VAL A 170 19.16 -7.25 -11.33
C VAL A 170 19.70 -6.21 -12.31
N GLY A 171 20.71 -6.58 -13.10
CA GLY A 171 21.37 -5.75 -14.10
C GLY A 171 22.60 -5.05 -13.52
N ARG A 172 23.79 -5.60 -13.74
CA ARG A 172 25.05 -5.12 -13.15
C ARG A 172 25.40 -3.68 -13.51
N ASP A 173 25.06 -3.25 -14.72
CA ASP A 173 25.35 -1.89 -15.19
C ASP A 173 24.51 -0.82 -14.47
N THR A 174 23.47 -1.24 -13.76
CA THR A 174 22.55 -0.36 -13.04
C THR A 174 23.01 -0.06 -11.61
N PHE A 175 24.14 -0.60 -11.16
CA PHE A 175 24.71 -0.21 -9.87
C PHE A 175 25.05 1.29 -9.82
N SER A 176 25.03 1.86 -8.62
CA SER A 176 25.30 3.29 -8.45
C SER A 176 26.78 3.64 -8.72
N PRO A 177 27.12 4.93 -8.92
CA PRO A 177 28.50 5.37 -9.03
C PRO A 177 29.38 4.94 -7.84
N GLU A 178 28.83 4.91 -6.64
CA GLU A 178 29.54 4.54 -5.40
C GLU A 178 29.99 3.09 -5.41
N VAL A 179 29.11 2.17 -5.84
CA VAL A 179 29.45 0.74 -6.00
C VAL A 179 30.53 0.57 -7.07
N ARG A 180 30.43 1.28 -8.20
CA ARG A 180 31.43 1.21 -9.28
C ARG A 180 32.78 1.76 -8.85
N ALA A 181 32.81 2.89 -8.14
CA ALA A 181 34.04 3.48 -7.62
C ALA A 181 34.75 2.54 -6.63
N TYR A 182 33.97 1.84 -5.80
CA TYR A 182 34.52 0.83 -4.89
C TYR A 182 35.13 -0.36 -5.65
N ILE A 183 34.41 -0.92 -6.63
CA ILE A 183 34.91 -2.04 -7.46
C ILE A 183 36.18 -1.65 -8.24
N LYS A 184 36.28 -0.41 -8.71
CA LYS A 184 37.47 0.12 -9.40
C LYS A 184 38.61 0.51 -8.46
N ALA A 185 38.46 0.33 -7.15
CA ALA A 185 39.39 0.78 -6.11
C ALA A 185 39.65 2.30 -6.12
N GLU A 186 38.74 3.09 -6.69
CA GLU A 186 38.74 4.56 -6.66
C GLU A 186 38.24 5.08 -5.30
N ASN A 187 37.41 4.29 -4.62
CA ASN A 187 36.98 4.50 -3.23
C ASN A 187 37.19 3.19 -2.43
N LYS A 188 37.59 3.29 -1.16
CA LYS A 188 37.81 2.13 -0.28
C LYS A 188 36.71 1.95 0.78
N ASP A 189 35.70 2.81 0.80
CA ASP A 189 34.58 2.69 1.73
C ASP A 189 33.60 1.60 1.28
N LYS A 190 33.82 0.39 1.80
CA LYS A 190 32.94 -0.75 1.60
C LYS A 190 31.53 -0.51 2.10
N ASN A 191 31.35 0.22 3.22
CA ASN A 191 30.03 0.41 3.81
C ASN A 191 29.12 1.23 2.91
N ILE A 192 29.67 2.27 2.27
CA ILE A 192 28.95 3.08 1.27
C ILE A 192 28.57 2.19 0.09
N ALA A 193 29.50 1.39 -0.45
CA ALA A 193 29.20 0.47 -1.54
C ALA A 193 28.11 -0.54 -1.17
N THR A 194 28.19 -1.16 0.00
CA THR A 194 27.18 -2.11 0.49
C THR A 194 25.81 -1.45 0.62
N TYR A 195 25.72 -0.26 1.21
CA TYR A 195 24.47 0.49 1.32
C TYR A 195 23.82 0.72 -0.06
N HIS A 196 24.59 1.27 -1.01
CA HIS A 196 24.08 1.56 -2.34
C HIS A 196 23.76 0.28 -3.14
N GLY A 197 24.52 -0.80 -2.93
CA GLY A 197 24.22 -2.11 -3.49
C GLY A 197 22.88 -2.64 -2.99
N ILE A 198 22.65 -2.63 -1.68
CA ILE A 198 21.38 -3.07 -1.08
C ILE A 198 20.23 -2.21 -1.59
N MET A 199 20.40 -0.88 -1.63
CA MET A 199 19.39 0.02 -2.19
C MET A 199 19.02 -0.36 -3.63
N ARG A 200 20.02 -0.70 -4.46
CA ARG A 200 19.74 -1.17 -5.82
C ARG A 200 18.96 -2.47 -5.87
N GLY A 201 19.24 -3.41 -4.95
CA GLY A 201 18.46 -4.63 -4.78
C GLY A 201 17.01 -4.34 -4.36
N LEU A 202 16.81 -3.42 -3.43
CA LEU A 202 15.48 -2.96 -3.02
C LEU A 202 14.72 -2.31 -4.17
N ASP A 203 15.36 -1.44 -4.96
CA ASP A 203 14.75 -0.82 -6.15
C ASP A 203 14.25 -1.88 -7.14
N PHE A 204 15.03 -2.95 -7.33
CA PHE A 204 14.62 -4.06 -8.20
C PHE A 204 13.38 -4.78 -7.66
N ILE A 205 13.34 -5.07 -6.36
CA ILE A 205 12.22 -5.77 -5.71
C ILE A 205 10.96 -4.89 -5.66
N CYS A 206 11.10 -3.62 -5.25
CA CYS A 206 10.00 -2.67 -5.18
C CYS A 206 9.44 -2.30 -6.56
N GLY A 207 10.23 -2.45 -7.62
CA GLY A 207 9.77 -2.27 -9.00
C GLY A 207 8.93 -3.44 -9.55
N MET A 208 8.78 -4.53 -8.80
CA MET A 208 8.01 -5.71 -9.24
C MET A 208 6.51 -5.54 -8.99
N THR A 209 5.70 -6.07 -9.90
CA THR A 209 4.29 -6.39 -9.61
C THR A 209 4.19 -7.65 -8.75
N ASP A 210 3.10 -7.82 -8.00
CA ASP A 210 2.82 -9.02 -7.19
C ASP A 210 2.97 -10.33 -7.98
N HIS A 211 2.44 -10.37 -9.22
CA HIS A 211 2.55 -11.54 -10.08
C HIS A 211 4.00 -11.87 -10.44
N TYR A 212 4.80 -10.86 -10.74
CA TYR A 212 6.20 -11.04 -11.09
C TYR A 212 7.05 -11.44 -9.88
N ALA A 213 6.81 -10.83 -8.72
CA ALA A 213 7.48 -11.18 -7.47
C ALA A 213 7.21 -12.64 -7.07
N ASN A 214 5.94 -13.06 -7.09
CA ASN A 214 5.57 -14.44 -6.79
C ASN A 214 6.18 -15.43 -7.81
N TYR A 215 6.10 -15.11 -9.11
CA TYR A 215 6.74 -15.91 -10.15
C TYR A 215 8.24 -16.09 -9.89
N LEU A 216 8.96 -15.00 -9.66
CA LEU A 216 10.42 -15.03 -9.49
C LEU A 216 10.83 -15.77 -8.21
N ALA A 217 10.10 -15.58 -7.10
CA ALA A 217 10.34 -16.30 -5.87
C ALA A 217 10.15 -17.83 -6.04
N GLN A 218 9.14 -18.25 -6.81
CA GLN A 218 8.96 -19.67 -7.14
C GLN A 218 10.12 -20.22 -7.97
N GLN A 219 10.64 -19.45 -8.94
CA GLN A 219 11.83 -19.86 -9.71
C GLN A 219 13.05 -20.03 -8.79
N PHE A 220 13.27 -19.10 -7.85
CA PHE A 220 14.39 -19.18 -6.91
C PHE A 220 14.32 -20.38 -5.97
N ASN A 221 13.11 -20.76 -5.55
CA ASN A 221 12.87 -21.95 -4.73
C ASN A 221 12.83 -23.27 -5.52
N GLY A 222 13.13 -23.26 -6.81
CA GLY A 222 13.12 -24.47 -7.65
C GLY A 222 11.72 -25.03 -7.92
N MET A 223 10.67 -24.25 -7.65
CA MET A 223 9.27 -24.58 -7.94
C MET A 223 8.80 -23.99 -9.28
N GLY A 224 9.75 -23.60 -10.13
CA GLY A 224 9.47 -22.96 -11.39
C GLY A 224 8.67 -23.86 -12.34
N ILE A 225 7.48 -23.42 -12.73
CA ILE A 225 6.71 -24.06 -13.80
C ILE A 225 7.41 -23.73 -15.12
N PHE A 226 7.89 -24.75 -15.84
CA PHE A 226 8.30 -24.61 -17.23
C PHE A 226 7.07 -24.20 -18.03
N ARG A 227 7.10 -23.00 -18.62
CA ARG A 227 6.11 -22.60 -19.63
C ARG A 227 6.36 -23.33 -20.93
#